data_AF-A0A650CFE6-F1
#
_entry.id   AF-A0A650CFE6-F1
#
_cell.length_a   1.000
_cell.length_b   1.000
_cell.length_c   1.000
_cell.angle_alpha   90.00
_cell.angle_beta   90.00
_cell.angle_gamma   90.00
#
_symmetry.space_group_name_H-M   'P 1'
#
loop_
_entity.id
_entity.type
_entity.pdbx_description
1 polymer ?
#
loop_
_entity_poly.entity_id
_entity_poly.type
_entity_poly.pdbx_seq_one_letter_code
_entity_poly.pdbx_strand_id
1 'polypeptide(L)'
;MRKIVLTSIVFLTVGIILILIYHFLFPSYYIKGVYLIPSTKQVSISVPYSSFVFEYKDNSTLPLELTFNNLIITKYNESNSIFYYYGESFNGNIMIKNNYSYPILMGYVVVDETPLFIFLPTLFYSGIILIILAIIIIILSFVLK
;
A
#
# COMPACT_ATOMS: atom_id res chain seq x y z
N MET A 1 -36.36 -13.78 -21.97
CA MET A 1 -36.20 -13.54 -20.52
C MET A 1 -35.11 -14.40 -19.87
N ARG A 2 -35.14 -15.74 -19.92
CA ARG A 2 -34.16 -16.61 -19.21
C ARG A 2 -32.68 -16.31 -19.51
N LYS A 3 -32.32 -16.04 -20.77
CA LYS A 3 -30.93 -15.67 -21.15
C LYS A 3 -30.49 -14.32 -20.59
N ILE A 4 -31.38 -13.33 -20.55
CA ILE A 4 -31.11 -11.98 -20.03
C ILE A 4 -30.85 -12.04 -18.52
N VAL A 5 -31.71 -12.77 -17.79
CA VAL A 5 -31.55 -13.00 -16.35
C VAL A 5 -30.23 -13.71 -16.05
N LEU A 6 -29.86 -14.71 -16.86
CA LEU A 6 -28.58 -15.41 -16.71
C LEU A 6 -27.38 -14.47 -16.90
N THR A 7 -27.38 -13.64 -17.95
CA THR A 7 -26.31 -12.65 -18.20
C THR A 7 -26.17 -11.67 -17.05
N SER A 8 -27.27 -11.16 -16.50
CA SER A 8 -27.25 -10.27 -15.34
C SER A 8 -26.66 -10.93 -14.10
N ILE A 9 -27.00 -12.19 -13.83
CA ILE A 9 -26.44 -12.95 -12.70
C ILE A 9 -24.93 -13.14 -12.88
N VAL A 10 -24.47 -13.44 -14.10
CA VAL A 10 -23.03 -13.56 -14.40
C VAL A 10 -22.30 -12.25 -14.12
N PHE A 11 -22.82 -11.11 -14.59
CA PHE A 11 -22.21 -9.80 -14.34
C PHE A 11 -22.16 -9.44 -12.85
N LEU A 12 -23.24 -9.71 -12.11
CA LEU A 12 -23.28 -9.56 -10.65
C LEU A 12 -22.21 -10.41 -9.97
N THR A 13 -22.12 -11.68 -10.34
CA THR A 13 -21.20 -12.63 -9.70
C THR A 13 -19.75 -12.25 -9.96
N VAL A 14 -19.39 -11.95 -11.22
CA VAL A 14 -18.04 -11.51 -11.58
C VAL A 14 -17.72 -10.17 -10.90
N GLY A 15 -18.65 -9.22 -10.89
CA GLY A 15 -18.46 -7.93 -10.23
C GLY A 15 -18.19 -8.06 -8.74
N ILE A 16 -18.93 -8.91 -8.03
CA ILE A 16 -18.71 -9.21 -6.61
C ILE A 16 -17.34 -9.86 -6.40
N ILE A 17 -16.94 -10.83 -7.23
CA ILE A 17 -15.63 -11.48 -7.13
C ILE A 17 -14.49 -10.46 -7.25
N LEU A 18 -14.57 -9.53 -8.21
CA LEU A 18 -13.56 -8.49 -8.39
C LEU A 18 -13.45 -7.56 -7.17
N ILE A 19 -14.58 -7.17 -6.59
CA ILE A 19 -14.62 -6.35 -5.37
C ILE A 19 -14.03 -7.12 -4.18
N LEU A 20 -14.33 -8.41 -4.05
CA LEU A 20 -13.76 -9.26 -2.99
C LEU A 20 -12.23 -9.37 -3.14
N ILE A 21 -11.74 -9.61 -4.36
CA ILE A 21 -10.29 -9.65 -4.64
C ILE A 21 -9.62 -8.34 -4.21
N TYR A 22 -10.20 -7.19 -4.58
CA TYR A 22 -9.71 -5.88 -4.13
C TYR A 22 -9.68 -5.80 -2.59
N HIS A 23 -10.77 -6.17 -1.92
CA HIS A 23 -10.87 -6.06 -0.46
C HIS A 23 -9.83 -6.93 0.28
N PHE A 24 -9.57 -8.14 -0.20
CA PHE A 24 -8.58 -9.03 0.41
C PHE A 24 -7.13 -8.61 0.16
N LEU A 25 -6.85 -7.96 -0.98
CA LEU A 25 -5.49 -7.55 -1.35
C LEU A 25 -5.14 -6.12 -0.93
N PHE A 26 -6.13 -5.25 -0.71
CA PHE A 26 -5.90 -3.84 -0.37
C PHE A 26 -5.07 -3.63 0.91
N PRO A 27 -5.24 -4.41 1.99
CA PRO A 27 -4.41 -4.26 3.19
C PRO A 27 -2.92 -4.55 2.95
N SER A 28 -2.59 -5.37 1.95
CA SER A 28 -1.21 -5.68 1.59
C SER A 28 -0.55 -4.57 0.74
N TYR A 29 -1.36 -3.76 0.07
CA TYR A 29 -0.91 -2.61 -0.71
C TYR A 29 -0.41 -1.46 0.18
N TYR A 30 -1.07 -1.23 1.32
CA TYR A 30 -0.76 -0.13 2.23
C TYR A 30 -0.34 -0.67 3.60
N ILE A 31 0.95 -0.64 3.88
CA ILE A 31 1.53 -1.18 5.11
C ILE A 31 2.00 -0.01 5.98
N LYS A 32 1.40 0.13 7.16
CA LYS A 32 1.88 1.05 8.20
C LYS A 32 2.34 0.25 9.40
N GLY A 33 3.49 0.62 9.96
CA GLY A 33 4.04 -0.07 11.12
C GLY A 33 5.08 0.74 11.87
N VAL A 34 5.66 0.09 12.87
CA VAL A 34 6.74 0.65 13.68
C VAL A 34 7.84 -0.40 13.83
N TYR A 35 9.08 -0.01 13.57
CA TYR A 35 10.27 -0.83 13.83
C TYR A 35 10.95 -0.38 15.11
N LEU A 36 11.25 -1.35 15.98
CA LEU A 36 12.13 -1.15 17.13
C LEU A 36 13.58 -1.32 16.68
N ILE A 37 14.37 -0.26 16.78
CA ILE A 37 15.78 -0.24 16.45
C ILE A 37 16.58 -0.40 17.75
N PRO A 38 17.13 -1.60 18.05
CA PRO A 38 17.91 -1.83 19.26
C PRO A 38 19.14 -0.92 19.34
N SER A 39 19.56 -0.58 20.57
CA SER A 39 20.74 0.24 20.84
C SER A 39 22.01 -0.42 20.30
N THR A 40 22.94 0.37 19.76
CA THR A 40 24.30 -0.06 19.34
C THR A 40 24.36 -1.17 18.29
N LYS A 41 23.24 -1.48 17.63
CA LYS A 41 23.17 -2.47 16.54
C LYS A 41 22.83 -1.80 15.22
N GLN A 42 23.36 -2.37 14.15
CA GLN A 42 22.92 -2.06 12.81
C GLN A 42 21.77 -3.01 12.44
N VAL A 43 20.66 -2.44 11.95
CA VAL A 43 19.50 -3.17 11.48
C VAL A 43 19.37 -2.96 9.98
N SER A 44 19.06 -4.03 9.25
CA SER A 44 18.65 -3.93 7.85
C SER A 44 17.15 -4.05 7.78
N ILE A 45 16.49 -3.06 7.19
CA ILE A 45 15.05 -3.08 6.93
C ILE A 45 14.87 -3.25 5.42
N SER A 46 14.37 -4.41 5.03
CA SER A 46 14.01 -4.68 3.64
C SER A 46 12.77 -3.87 3.26
N VAL A 47 12.86 -3.19 2.12
CA VAL A 47 11.75 -2.41 1.56
C VAL A 47 11.44 -3.02 0.18
N PRO A 48 10.22 -3.57 -0.02
CA PRO A 48 9.83 -4.14 -1.31
C PRO A 48 9.69 -3.03 -2.36
N TYR A 49 9.46 -3.38 -3.63
CA TYR A 49 9.18 -2.41 -4.69
C TYR A 49 7.98 -1.53 -4.31
N SER A 50 8.23 -0.27 -3.92
CA SER A 50 7.24 0.55 -3.24
C SER A 50 7.60 2.02 -3.17
N SER A 51 6.59 2.87 -3.04
CA SER A 51 6.75 4.20 -2.46
C SER A 51 6.73 4.10 -0.93
N PHE A 52 7.59 4.84 -0.23
CA PHE A 52 7.68 4.77 1.23
C PHE A 52 7.83 6.13 1.90
N VAL A 53 7.44 6.17 3.17
CA VAL A 53 7.72 7.23 4.12
C VAL A 53 8.27 6.61 5.39
N PHE A 54 9.49 6.97 5.77
CA PHE A 54 10.04 6.67 7.10
C PHE A 54 9.98 7.91 7.96
N GLU A 55 9.50 7.73 9.19
CA GLU A 55 9.50 8.77 10.20
C GLU A 55 10.18 8.25 11.47
N TYR A 56 11.07 9.05 12.05
CA TYR A 56 11.52 8.81 13.41
C TYR A 56 11.64 10.12 14.17
N LYS A 57 11.38 10.04 15.47
CA LYS A 57 11.57 11.16 16.38
C LYS A 57 12.93 11.00 17.04
N ASP A 58 13.71 12.05 17.00
CA ASP A 58 15.02 12.11 17.61
C ASP A 58 15.16 13.39 18.44
N ASN A 59 15.07 13.22 19.76
CA ASN A 59 15.18 14.31 20.73
C ASN A 59 16.62 14.67 21.10
N SER A 60 17.62 14.14 20.37
CA SER A 60 19.03 14.30 20.69
C SER A 60 19.83 14.91 19.53
N THR A 61 21.08 15.24 19.80
CA THR A 61 22.00 15.90 18.88
C THR A 61 22.73 14.94 17.91
N LEU A 62 22.55 13.62 18.01
CA LEU A 62 23.26 12.62 17.19
C LEU A 62 22.30 11.82 16.29
N PRO A 63 22.03 12.24 15.05
CA PRO A 63 21.08 11.57 14.18
C PRO A 63 21.42 10.09 13.93
N LEU A 64 20.40 9.28 13.65
CA LEU A 64 20.58 7.92 13.15
C LEU A 64 21.44 7.92 11.88
N GLU A 65 22.39 6.99 11.79
CA GLU A 65 23.17 6.82 10.57
C GLU A 65 22.39 5.91 9.62
N LEU A 66 21.90 6.48 8.51
CA LEU A 66 21.08 5.81 7.51
C LEU A 66 21.87 5.60 6.23
N THR A 67 21.87 4.37 5.72
CA THR A 67 22.39 4.06 4.38
C THR A 67 21.29 3.41 3.56
N PHE A 68 21.07 3.94 2.36
CA PHE A 68 20.02 3.52 1.45
C PHE A 68 20.65 2.73 0.30
N ASN A 69 20.29 1.45 0.14
CA ASN A 69 20.71 0.66 -1.01
C ASN A 69 19.51 0.33 -1.89
N ASN A 70 19.64 0.60 -3.20
CA ASN A 70 18.59 0.35 -4.19
C ASN A 70 17.25 1.03 -3.84
N LEU A 71 17.37 2.25 -3.31
CA LEU A 71 16.31 3.14 -2.85
C LEU A 71 16.66 4.55 -3.31
N ILE A 72 15.65 5.33 -3.70
CA ILE A 72 15.81 6.73 -4.10
C ILE A 72 15.04 7.58 -3.12
N ILE A 73 15.72 8.49 -2.41
CA ILE A 73 15.09 9.48 -1.54
C ILE A 73 14.66 10.66 -2.41
N THR A 74 13.36 10.89 -2.49
CA THR A 74 12.75 11.95 -3.29
C THR A 74 12.55 13.22 -2.50
N LYS A 75 12.34 13.11 -1.18
CA LYS A 75 12.21 14.26 -0.28
C LYS A 75 12.68 13.94 1.14
N TYR A 76 13.28 14.94 1.76
CA TYR A 76 13.62 14.95 3.19
C TYR A 76 12.94 16.15 3.85
N ASN A 77 12.39 15.96 5.04
CA ASN A 77 11.85 17.04 5.85
C ASN A 77 12.14 16.80 7.33
N GLU A 78 12.41 17.88 8.07
CA GLU A 78 12.64 17.84 9.50
C GLU A 78 11.74 18.87 10.18
N SER A 79 10.97 18.44 11.17
CA SER A 79 10.10 19.33 11.94
C SER A 79 9.99 18.85 13.37
N ASN A 80 10.24 19.75 14.34
CA ASN A 80 10.12 19.45 15.77
C ASN A 80 10.85 18.17 16.18
N SER A 81 12.09 18.00 15.72
CA SER A 81 12.90 16.80 16.01
C SER A 81 12.31 15.50 15.44
N ILE A 82 11.45 15.58 14.43
CA ILE A 82 10.94 14.44 13.66
C ILE A 82 11.49 14.52 12.25
N PHE A 83 12.12 13.42 11.84
CA PHE A 83 12.79 13.26 10.55
C PHE A 83 11.88 12.46 9.63
N TYR A 84 11.63 12.97 8.43
CA TYR A 84 10.80 12.34 7.41
C TYR A 84 11.61 12.07 6.15
N TYR A 85 11.65 10.82 5.73
CA TYR A 85 12.28 10.37 4.48
C TYR A 85 11.21 9.82 3.55
N TYR A 86 11.01 10.48 2.42
CA TYR A 86 10.12 10.05 1.35
C TYR A 86 10.96 9.48 0.22
N GLY A 87 10.55 8.35 -0.35
CA GLY A 87 11.31 7.76 -1.44
C GLY A 87 10.59 6.61 -2.14
N GLU A 88 11.30 6.06 -3.11
CA GLU A 88 10.90 4.91 -3.90
C GLU A 88 11.94 3.79 -3.71
N SER A 89 11.47 2.55 -3.66
CA SER A 89 12.28 1.36 -3.49
C SER A 89 12.15 0.47 -4.71
N PHE A 90 13.28 -0.09 -5.14
CA PHE A 90 13.35 -1.02 -6.26
C PHE A 90 13.70 -2.44 -5.76
N ASN A 91 13.05 -2.88 -4.67
CA ASN A 91 13.49 -4.00 -3.82
C ASN A 91 14.84 -3.71 -3.16
N GLY A 92 14.84 -2.71 -2.28
CA GLY A 92 16.03 -2.22 -1.60
C GLY A 92 16.06 -2.54 -0.11
N ASN A 93 17.05 -1.99 0.57
CA ASN A 93 17.12 -2.04 2.03
C ASN A 93 17.68 -0.76 2.63
N ILE A 94 17.19 -0.43 3.82
CA ILE A 94 17.70 0.65 4.65
C ILE A 94 18.54 0.02 5.74
N MET A 95 19.81 0.38 5.76
CA MET A 95 20.69 0.05 6.86
C MET A 95 20.63 1.19 7.86
N ILE A 96 20.20 0.89 9.08
CA ILE A 96 20.08 1.86 10.16
C ILE A 96 21.04 1.46 11.26
N LYS A 97 21.98 2.35 11.57
CA LYS A 97 22.87 2.17 12.72
C LYS A 97 22.41 3.09 13.84
N ASN A 98 21.97 2.46 14.92
CA ASN A 98 21.56 3.17 16.12
C ASN A 98 22.79 3.56 16.94
N ASN A 99 23.15 4.84 16.90
CA ASN A 99 24.27 5.41 17.66
C ASN A 99 23.91 5.69 19.13
N TYR A 100 22.69 5.39 19.55
CA TYR A 100 22.20 5.58 20.91
C TYR A 100 22.49 4.39 21.81
N SER A 101 22.59 4.68 23.11
CA SER A 101 22.63 3.68 24.19
C SER A 101 21.26 3.09 24.52
N TYR A 102 20.18 3.60 23.93
CA TYR A 102 18.80 3.14 24.13
C TYR A 102 18.10 2.85 22.79
N PRO A 103 17.06 2.00 22.78
CA PRO A 103 16.35 1.67 21.54
C PRO A 103 15.46 2.82 21.07
N ILE A 104 15.30 2.94 19.75
CA ILE A 104 14.47 3.97 19.10
C ILE A 104 13.35 3.31 18.29
N LEU A 105 12.19 3.95 18.25
CA LEU A 105 11.08 3.55 17.39
C LEU A 105 11.11 4.37 16.10
N MET A 106 11.03 3.68 14.97
CA MET A 106 10.86 4.30 13.65
C MET A 106 9.52 3.88 13.08
N GLY A 107 8.65 4.86 12.84
CA GLY A 107 7.42 4.67 12.09
C GLY A 107 7.72 4.53 10.60
N TYR A 108 6.94 3.71 9.93
CA TYR A 108 7.01 3.59 8.48
C TYR A 108 5.65 3.42 7.86
N VAL A 109 5.53 3.95 6.65
CA VAL A 109 4.42 3.72 5.73
C VAL A 109 5.04 3.29 4.41
N VAL A 110 4.57 2.17 3.88
CA VAL A 110 5.01 1.61 2.59
C VAL A 110 3.77 1.35 1.75
N VAL A 111 3.82 1.80 0.51
CA VAL A 111 2.81 1.59 -0.52
C VAL A 111 3.42 0.67 -1.57
N ASP A 112 3.04 -0.60 -1.56
CA ASP A 112 3.58 -1.62 -2.47
C ASP A 112 3.17 -1.31 -3.91
N GLU A 113 4.15 -0.98 -4.76
CA GLU A 113 3.91 -0.60 -6.15
C GLU A 113 4.17 -1.76 -7.11
N THR A 114 4.24 -3.00 -6.62
CA THR A 114 4.36 -4.15 -7.52
C THR A 114 3.22 -4.12 -8.54
N PRO A 115 3.47 -4.54 -9.80
CA PRO A 115 2.49 -4.40 -10.88
C PRO A 115 1.10 -4.93 -10.53
N LEU A 116 1.02 -5.99 -9.72
CA LEU A 116 -0.24 -6.55 -9.22
C LEU A 116 -1.11 -5.52 -8.48
N PHE A 117 -0.52 -4.71 -7.59
CA PHE A 117 -1.27 -3.75 -6.80
C PHE A 117 -1.59 -2.46 -7.55
N ILE A 118 -0.83 -2.10 -8.59
CA ILE A 118 -1.18 -0.98 -9.49
C ILE A 118 -2.55 -1.22 -10.14
N PHE A 119 -2.90 -2.47 -10.45
CA PHE A 119 -4.19 -2.81 -11.07
C PHE A 119 -5.34 -2.97 -10.05
N LEU A 120 -5.06 -2.96 -8.75
CA LEU A 120 -6.07 -3.20 -7.72
C LEU A 120 -7.26 -2.23 -7.77
N PRO A 121 -7.04 -0.90 -7.90
CA PRO A 121 -8.13 0.06 -8.06
C PRO A 121 -8.97 -0.22 -9.31
N THR A 122 -8.33 -0.61 -10.42
CA THR A 122 -9.01 -0.96 -11.67
C THR A 122 -9.93 -2.17 -11.50
N LEU A 123 -9.52 -3.18 -10.74
CA LEU A 123 -10.37 -4.34 -10.38
C LEU A 123 -11.62 -3.89 -9.61
N PHE A 124 -11.45 -2.99 -8.64
CA PHE A 124 -12.58 -2.45 -7.87
C PHE A 124 -13.59 -1.71 -8.75
N TYR A 125 -13.13 -0.74 -9.56
CA TYR A 125 -14.01 0.04 -10.42
C TYR A 125 -14.69 -0.81 -11.50
N SER A 126 -13.96 -1.74 -12.12
CA SER A 126 -14.57 -2.68 -13.07
C SER A 126 -15.64 -3.56 -12.41
N GLY A 127 -15.42 -3.99 -11.16
CA GLY A 127 -16.42 -4.69 -10.37
C GLY A 127 -17.71 -3.89 -10.17
N ILE A 128 -17.59 -2.61 -9.81
CA ILE A 128 -18.74 -1.69 -9.67
C ILE A 128 -19.48 -1.53 -11.00
N ILE A 129 -18.75 -1.31 -12.10
CA ILE A 129 -19.35 -1.13 -13.43
C ILE A 129 -20.15 -2.37 -13.83
N LEU A 130 -19.63 -3.57 -13.60
CA LEU A 130 -20.34 -4.82 -13.89
C LEU A 130 -21.64 -4.96 -13.10
N ILE A 131 -21.64 -4.58 -11.81
CA ILE A 131 -22.85 -4.61 -10.97
C ILE A 131 -23.88 -3.60 -11.49
N ILE A 132 -23.47 -2.38 -11.83
CA ILE A 132 -24.35 -1.35 -12.40
C ILE A 132 -24.96 -1.85 -13.72
N LEU A 133 -24.15 -2.42 -14.61
CA LEU A 133 -24.63 -3.00 -15.86
C LEU A 133 -25.63 -4.14 -15.62
N ALA A 134 -25.37 -5.01 -14.64
CA ALA A 134 -26.29 -6.09 -14.28
C ALA A 134 -27.66 -5.53 -13.87
N ILE A 135 -27.68 -4.50 -13.01
CA ILE A 135 -28.91 -3.82 -12.56
C ILE A 135 -29.66 -3.18 -13.73
N ILE A 136 -28.96 -2.46 -14.61
CA ILE A 136 -29.56 -1.83 -15.79
C ILE A 136 -30.22 -2.89 -16.69
N ILE A 137 -29.53 -4.00 -16.96
CA ILE A 137 -30.07 -5.09 -17.80
C ILE A 137 -31.31 -5.70 -17.14
N ILE A 138 -31.31 -5.89 -15.82
CA ILE A 138 -32.48 -6.40 -15.08
C ILE A 138 -33.66 -5.44 -15.27
N ILE A 139 -33.47 -4.14 -15.01
CA ILE A 139 -34.53 -3.13 -15.14
C ILE A 139 -35.07 -3.10 -16.57
N LEU A 140 -34.20 -3.02 -17.58
CA LEU A 140 -34.60 -3.01 -18.99
C LEU A 140 -35.40 -4.26 -19.37
N SER A 141 -35.08 -5.41 -18.79
CA SER A 141 -35.82 -6.66 -19.04
C SER A 141 -37.27 -6.63 -18.55
N PHE A 142 -37.58 -5.80 -17.54
CA PHE A 142 -38.93 -5.59 -17.04
C PHE A 142 -39.68 -4.51 -17.80
N VAL A 143 -38.98 -3.50 -18.33
CA VAL A 143 -39.58 -2.38 -19.07
C VAL A 143 -39.87 -2.76 -20.51
N LEU A 144 -38.97 -3.48 -21.18
CA LEU A 144 -39.09 -3.91 -22.58
C LEU A 144 -39.91 -5.21 -22.74
N LYS A 145 -40.79 -5.48 -21.78
CA LYS A 145 -41.59 -6.70 -21.70
C LYS A 145 -42.65 -6.76 -22.80
#